data_AF-A0A524G7I2-F1
#
_entry.id   AF-A0A524G7I2-F1
#
_cell.length_a   1.000
_cell.length_b   1.000
_cell.length_c   1.000
_cell.angle_alpha   90.00
_cell.angle_beta   90.00
_cell.angle_gamma   90.00
#
_symmetry.space_group_name_H-M   'P 1'
#
loop_
_entity.id
_entity.type
_entity.pdbx_description
1 polymer ?
#
loop_
_entity_poly.entity_id
_entity_poly.type
_entity_poly.pdbx_seq_one_letter_code
_entity_poly.pdbx_strand_id
1 'polypeptide(L)'
;MMNIHNRNAFLLCFIGGLLMIVSGTSGAITVLDELTEALSAAFGLSFVYTFESVMGILSIVTIFAGIVTILGGIVITTTRVWFGRVLLISGITAGVIGLLMSLVQVVMTGTLAMGMILQLQQSIGWIGATIAFIARIIAEQKPITQ
;
A
#
# COMPACT_ATOMS: atom_id res chain seq x y z
N MET A 1 32.00 11.25 6.39
CA MET A 1 30.61 10.90 6.74
C MET A 1 29.69 11.48 5.67
N MET A 2 29.02 10.63 4.89
CA MET A 2 28.15 11.06 3.79
C MET A 2 26.91 11.73 4.38
N ASN A 3 26.78 13.05 4.21
CA ASN A 3 25.64 13.81 4.69
C ASN A 3 24.45 13.50 3.78
N ILE A 4 23.59 12.57 4.20
CA ILE A 4 22.38 12.21 3.46
C ILE A 4 21.40 13.38 3.55
N HIS A 5 21.26 14.13 2.47
CA HIS A 5 20.19 15.12 2.33
C HIS A 5 18.85 14.41 2.48
N ASN A 6 17.94 14.94 3.29
CA ASN A 6 16.60 14.37 3.50
C ASN A 6 16.51 12.97 4.16
N ARG A 7 17.42 12.65 5.10
CA ARG A 7 17.37 11.40 5.88
C ARG A 7 16.02 11.09 6.56
N ASN A 8 15.34 12.12 7.10
CA ASN A 8 14.04 11.94 7.75
C ASN A 8 12.94 11.56 6.75
N ALA A 9 12.94 12.18 5.56
CA ALA A 9 11.97 11.85 4.51
C ALA A 9 12.20 10.43 3.98
N PHE A 10 13.47 10.02 3.82
CA PHE A 10 13.81 8.65 3.44
C PHE A 10 13.29 7.62 4.44
N LEU A 11 13.52 7.83 5.74
CA LEU A 11 13.05 6.91 6.79
C LEU A 11 11.52 6.78 6.79
N LEU A 12 10.81 7.90 6.61
CA LEU A 12 9.35 7.88 6.54
C LEU A 12 8.85 7.17 5.27
N CYS A 13 9.48 7.36 4.11
CA CYS A 13 9.14 6.60 2.89
C CYS A 13 9.40 5.10 3.06
N PHE A 14 10.51 4.74 3.71
CA PHE A 14 10.88 3.35 3.96
C PHE A 14 9.87 2.66 4.88
N ILE A 15 9.54 3.29 6.01
CA ILE A 15 8.55 2.77 6.96
C ILE A 15 7.17 2.71 6.30
N GLY A 16 6.75 3.78 5.62
CA GLY A 16 5.47 3.84 4.93
C GLY A 16 5.32 2.75 3.86
N GLY A 17 6.33 2.60 3.01
CA GLY A 17 6.35 1.55 1.98
C GLY A 17 6.37 0.14 2.56
N LEU A 18 7.08 -0.10 3.66
CA LEU A 18 7.11 -1.40 4.33
C LEU A 18 5.75 -1.75 4.94
N LEU A 19 5.08 -0.79 5.58
CA LEU A 19 3.72 -0.98 6.11
C LEU A 19 2.70 -1.27 4.99
N MET A 20 2.84 -0.62 3.83
CA MET A 20 2.00 -0.90 2.66
C MET A 20 2.25 -2.30 2.09
N ILE A 21 3.51 -2.76 2.04
CA ILE A 21 3.85 -4.13 1.62
C ILE A 21 3.22 -5.15 2.57
N VAL A 22 3.42 -4.97 3.88
CA VAL A 22 2.87 -5.89 4.91
C VAL A 22 1.35 -5.93 4.83
N SER A 23 0.70 -4.79 4.68
CA SER A 23 -0.75 -4.70 4.48
C SER A 23 -1.20 -5.45 3.22
N GLY A 24 -0.49 -5.29 2.10
CA GLY A 24 -0.79 -5.98 0.84
C GLY A 24 -0.58 -7.49 0.88
N THR A 25 0.51 -7.96 1.49
CA THR A 25 0.82 -9.40 1.60
C THR A 25 -0.13 -10.13 2.55
N SER A 26 -0.44 -9.52 3.69
CA SER A 26 -1.25 -10.19 4.72
C SER A 26 -2.74 -10.03 4.45
N GLY A 27 -3.15 -8.90 3.85
CA GLY A 27 -4.52 -8.61 3.44
C GLY A 27 -5.09 -9.59 2.44
N ALA A 28 -4.28 -10.06 1.49
CA ALA A 28 -4.78 -10.98 0.48
C ALA A 28 -4.92 -12.41 0.99
N ILE A 29 -3.92 -12.92 1.72
CA ILE A 29 -3.90 -14.33 2.13
C ILE A 29 -5.02 -14.64 3.13
N THR A 30 -5.21 -13.80 4.15
CA THR A 30 -6.24 -14.05 5.18
C THR A 30 -7.66 -13.89 4.64
N VAL A 31 -7.89 -12.91 3.75
CA VAL A 31 -9.21 -12.71 3.14
C VAL A 31 -9.55 -13.84 2.20
N LEU A 32 -8.58 -14.40 1.48
CA LEU A 32 -8.82 -15.53 0.60
C LEU A 32 -9.28 -16.76 1.38
N ASP A 33 -8.65 -17.09 2.51
CA ASP A 33 -9.00 -18.27 3.30
C ASP A 33 -10.40 -18.16 3.94
N GLU A 34 -10.71 -17.05 4.62
CA GLU A 34 -12.03 -16.89 5.28
C GLU A 34 -13.17 -16.75 4.26
N LEU A 35 -12.88 -16.12 3.12
CA LEU A 35 -13.91 -15.81 2.13
C LEU A 35 -14.14 -16.96 1.14
N THR A 36 -13.12 -17.75 0.77
CA THR A 36 -13.34 -18.94 -0.08
C THR A 36 -14.33 -19.91 0.55
N GLU A 37 -14.29 -20.09 1.87
CA GLU A 37 -15.21 -20.95 2.60
C GLU A 37 -16.65 -20.38 2.62
N ALA A 38 -16.82 -19.09 2.91
CA ALA A 38 -18.13 -18.44 2.93
C ALA A 38 -18.77 -18.28 1.54
N LEU A 39 -17.96 -17.99 0.53
CA LEU A 39 -18.40 -17.64 -0.82
C LEU A 39 -18.62 -18.90 -1.68
N SER A 40 -17.89 -19.98 -1.43
CA SER A 40 -18.15 -21.30 -2.05
C SER A 40 -19.51 -21.87 -1.63
N ALA A 41 -19.91 -21.62 -0.37
CA ALA A 41 -21.21 -22.02 0.15
C ALA A 41 -22.39 -21.21 -0.42
N ALA A 42 -22.18 -19.94 -0.80
CA ALA A 42 -23.25 -19.03 -1.20
C ALA A 42 -23.40 -18.81 -2.72
N PHE A 43 -22.28 -18.73 -3.47
CA PHE A 43 -22.27 -18.31 -4.88
C PHE A 43 -21.65 -19.32 -5.85
N GLY A 44 -21.12 -20.44 -5.34
CA GLY A 44 -20.48 -21.49 -6.13
C GLY A 44 -19.04 -21.17 -6.55
N LEU A 45 -18.29 -22.22 -6.89
CA LEU A 45 -16.84 -22.20 -7.13
C LEU A 45 -16.38 -21.19 -8.20
N SER A 46 -17.17 -20.92 -9.24
CA SER A 46 -16.77 -20.01 -10.33
C SER A 46 -16.63 -18.55 -9.89
N PHE A 47 -17.47 -18.12 -8.94
CA PHE A 47 -17.39 -16.76 -8.38
C PHE A 47 -16.18 -16.63 -7.45
N VAL A 48 -15.87 -17.68 -6.68
CA VAL A 48 -14.70 -17.76 -5.80
C VAL A 48 -13.38 -17.59 -6.57
N TYR A 49 -13.20 -18.33 -7.67
CA TYR A 49 -11.96 -18.22 -8.46
C TYR A 49 -11.74 -16.84 -9.09
N THR A 50 -12.83 -16.20 -9.52
CA THR A 50 -12.77 -14.85 -10.09
C THR A 50 -12.40 -13.83 -8.99
N PHE A 51 -13.03 -13.96 -7.82
CA PHE A 51 -12.75 -13.11 -6.67
C PHE A 51 -11.30 -13.28 -6.19
N GLU A 52 -10.82 -14.52 -6.10
CA GLU A 52 -9.45 -14.83 -5.71
C GLU A 52 -8.42 -14.21 -6.65
N SER A 53 -8.66 -14.32 -7.96
CA SER A 53 -7.80 -13.73 -8.98
C SER A 53 -7.71 -12.19 -8.86
N VAL A 54 -8.84 -11.53 -8.60
CA VAL A 54 -8.86 -10.07 -8.44
C VAL A 54 -8.14 -9.65 -7.15
N MET A 55 -8.39 -10.33 -6.02
CA MET A 55 -7.68 -10.09 -4.76
C MET A 55 -6.16 -10.28 -4.90
N GLY A 56 -5.73 -11.32 -5.60
CA GLY A 56 -4.31 -11.55 -5.88
C GLY A 56 -3.68 -10.41 -6.66
N ILE A 57 -4.35 -9.90 -7.70
CA ILE A 57 -3.85 -8.76 -8.49
C ILE A 57 -3.76 -7.49 -7.63
N LEU A 58 -4.77 -7.19 -6.80
CA LEU A 58 -4.75 -6.03 -5.91
C LEU A 58 -3.62 -6.10 -4.87
N SER A 59 -3.39 -7.30 -4.31
CA SER A 59 -2.28 -7.55 -3.40
C SER A 59 -0.95 -7.18 -4.06
N ILE A 60 -0.74 -7.69 -5.27
CA ILE A 60 0.46 -7.45 -6.06
C ILE A 60 0.61 -5.95 -6.33
N VAL A 61 -0.45 -5.24 -6.74
CA VAL A 61 -0.42 -3.79 -6.97
C VAL A 61 -0.03 -3.04 -5.69
N THR A 62 -0.56 -3.42 -4.54
CA THR A 62 -0.28 -2.78 -3.25
C THR A 62 1.17 -3.02 -2.80
N ILE A 63 1.70 -4.21 -3.05
CA ILE A 63 3.11 -4.55 -2.80
C ILE A 63 4.03 -3.73 -3.72
N PHE A 64 3.73 -3.68 -5.03
CA PHE A 64 4.48 -2.85 -5.98
C PHE A 64 4.42 -1.37 -5.62
N ALA A 65 3.27 -0.87 -5.18
CA ALA A 65 3.12 0.49 -4.68
C ALA A 65 4.06 0.78 -3.49
N GLY A 66 4.16 -0.14 -2.54
CA GLY A 66 5.11 -0.04 -1.42
C GLY A 66 6.57 -0.05 -1.88
N ILE A 67 6.94 -0.91 -2.84
CA ILE A 67 8.29 -0.95 -3.42
C ILE A 67 8.62 0.37 -4.14
N VAL A 68 7.72 0.87 -4.98
CA VAL A 68 7.87 2.14 -5.69
C VAL A 68 8.02 3.30 -4.70
N THR A 69 7.30 3.25 -3.58
CA THR A 69 7.41 4.24 -2.50
C THR A 69 8.79 4.21 -1.83
N ILE A 70 9.35 3.02 -1.57
CA ILE A 70 10.71 2.87 -1.05
C ILE A 70 11.75 3.40 -2.04
N LEU A 71 11.64 3.02 -3.32
CA LEU A 71 12.53 3.49 -4.39
C LEU A 71 12.44 5.01 -4.57
N GLY A 72 11.24 5.58 -4.55
CA GLY A 72 11.02 7.02 -4.56
C GLY A 72 11.71 7.72 -3.39
N GLY A 73 11.64 7.13 -2.19
CA GLY A 73 12.38 7.59 -1.01
C GLY A 73 13.90 7.62 -1.23
N ILE A 74 14.48 6.58 -1.85
CA ILE A 74 15.90 6.53 -2.18
C ILE A 74 16.25 7.63 -3.19
N VAL A 75 15.46 7.80 -4.24
CA VAL A 75 15.71 8.81 -5.28
C VAL A 75 15.63 10.24 -4.72
N ILE A 76 14.81 10.50 -3.71
CA ILE A 76 14.75 11.81 -3.05
C ILE A 76 16.03 12.15 -2.27
N THR A 77 16.82 11.15 -1.86
CA THR A 77 18.13 11.37 -1.24
C THR A 77 19.23 11.73 -2.24
N THR A 78 18.97 11.58 -3.55
CA THR A 78 19.89 11.96 -4.63
C THR A 78 19.57 13.35 -5.20
N THR A 79 20.45 13.86 -6.05
CA THR A 79 20.31 15.18 -6.71
C THR A 79 19.07 15.33 -7.60
N ARG A 80 18.34 14.23 -7.89
CA ARG A 80 17.14 14.20 -8.74
C ARG A 80 15.84 14.14 -7.92
N VAL A 81 15.67 15.10 -7.01
CA VAL A 81 14.49 15.18 -6.11
C VAL A 81 13.17 15.20 -6.89
N TRP A 82 13.13 15.83 -8.07
CA TRP A 82 11.92 15.87 -8.91
C TRP A 82 11.46 14.47 -9.36
N PHE A 83 12.40 13.61 -9.78
CA PHE A 83 12.07 12.24 -10.20
C PHE A 83 11.57 11.40 -9.02
N GLY A 84 12.19 11.57 -7.85
CA GLY A 84 11.77 10.89 -6.63
C GLY A 84 10.37 11.31 -6.17
N ARG A 85 10.00 12.59 -6.34
CA ARG A 85 8.64 13.08 -6.05
C ARG A 85 7.58 12.44 -6.93
N VAL A 86 7.82 12.34 -8.23
CA VAL A 86 6.87 11.69 -9.17
C VAL A 86 6.67 10.22 -8.80
N LEU A 87 7.76 9.51 -8.49
CA LEU A 87 7.70 8.12 -8.05
C LEU A 87 6.89 7.97 -6.75
N LEU A 88 7.13 8.79 -5.73
CA LEU A 88 6.35 8.75 -4.50
C LEU A 88 4.87 8.99 -4.73
N ILE A 89 4.49 9.98 -5.54
CA ILE A 89 3.08 10.26 -5.83
C ILE A 89 2.44 9.06 -6.52
N SER A 90 3.11 8.46 -7.51
CA SER A 90 2.60 7.28 -8.19
C SER A 90 2.44 6.07 -7.26
N GLY A 91 3.43 5.82 -6.39
CA GLY A 91 3.40 4.73 -5.41
C GLY A 91 2.28 4.92 -4.38
N ILE A 92 2.16 6.11 -3.80
CA ILE A 92 1.10 6.42 -2.84
C ILE A 92 -0.28 6.28 -3.50
N THR A 93 -0.47 6.83 -4.70
CA THR A 93 -1.75 6.78 -5.41
C THR A 93 -2.13 5.34 -5.74
N ALA A 94 -1.20 4.55 -6.28
CA ALA A 94 -1.43 3.13 -6.58
C ALA A 94 -1.78 2.33 -5.33
N GLY A 95 -1.10 2.59 -4.21
CA GLY A 95 -1.37 1.92 -2.95
C GLY A 95 -2.70 2.33 -2.31
N VAL A 96 -3.06 3.61 -2.34
CA VAL A 96 -4.38 4.07 -1.89
C VAL A 96 -5.50 3.47 -2.75
N ILE A 97 -5.31 3.38 -4.07
CA ILE A 97 -6.27 2.70 -4.96
C ILE A 97 -6.39 1.22 -4.58
N GLY A 98 -5.28 0.52 -4.34
CA GLY A 98 -5.29 -0.88 -3.89
C GLY A 98 -6.07 -1.07 -2.58
N LEU A 99 -5.82 -0.20 -1.59
CA LEU A 99 -6.54 -0.21 -0.31
C LEU A 99 -8.04 0.11 -0.47
N LEU A 100 -8.39 1.12 -1.28
CA LEU A 100 -9.79 1.45 -1.56
C LEU A 100 -10.53 0.30 -2.25
N MET A 101 -9.90 -0.33 -3.24
CA MET A 101 -10.53 -1.45 -3.95
C MET A 101 -10.77 -2.64 -3.01
N SER A 102 -9.87 -2.90 -2.06
CA SER A 102 -10.09 -3.93 -1.04
C SER A 102 -11.26 -3.61 -0.10
N LEU A 103 -11.51 -2.33 0.23
CA LEU A 103 -12.72 -1.93 0.97
C LEU A 103 -14.00 -2.15 0.15
N VAL A 104 -13.99 -1.78 -1.13
CA VAL A 104 -15.13 -1.99 -2.04
C VAL A 104 -15.47 -3.47 -2.11
N GLN A 105 -14.47 -4.34 -2.19
CA GLN A 105 -14.67 -5.79 -2.21
C GLN A 105 -15.34 -6.31 -0.93
N VAL A 106 -14.90 -5.87 0.26
CA VAL A 106 -15.53 -6.28 1.53
C VAL A 106 -17.00 -5.82 1.62
N VAL A 107 -17.33 -4.67 1.03
CA VAL A 107 -18.73 -4.24 0.93
C VAL A 107 -19.51 -5.11 -0.05
N MET A 108 -18.92 -5.47 -1.20
CA MET A 108 -19.55 -6.31 -2.22
C MET A 108 -19.81 -7.75 -1.75
N THR A 109 -19.04 -8.25 -0.79
CA THR A 109 -19.26 -9.58 -0.20
C THR A 109 -20.43 -9.62 0.79
N GLY A 110 -21.10 -8.49 1.03
CA GLY A 110 -22.27 -8.40 1.91
C GLY A 110 -21.93 -8.41 3.41
N THR A 111 -20.65 -8.47 3.76
CA THR A 111 -20.14 -8.52 5.13
C THR A 111 -19.66 -7.14 5.55
N LEU A 112 -20.56 -6.33 6.12
CA LEU A 112 -20.20 -5.02 6.69
C LEU A 112 -19.32 -5.15 7.94
N ALA A 113 -19.33 -6.32 8.58
CA ALA A 113 -18.45 -6.65 9.71
C ALA A 113 -17.14 -7.22 9.17
N MET A 114 -16.11 -6.37 9.15
CA MET A 114 -14.76 -6.75 8.78
C MET A 114 -14.10 -7.50 9.94
N GLY A 115 -13.51 -8.67 9.68
CA GLY A 115 -12.77 -9.42 10.70
C GLY A 115 -11.65 -8.58 11.30
N MET A 116 -11.32 -8.81 12.58
CA MET A 116 -10.31 -8.03 13.32
C MET A 116 -8.95 -7.99 12.60
N ILE A 117 -8.54 -9.09 11.97
CA ILE A 117 -7.27 -9.19 11.23
C ILE A 117 -7.29 -8.28 10.00
N LEU A 118 -8.37 -8.34 9.21
CA LEU A 118 -8.56 -7.54 8.00
C LEU A 118 -8.64 -6.04 8.34
N GLN A 119 -9.30 -5.70 9.44
CA GLN A 119 -9.37 -4.33 9.95
C GLN A 119 -8.00 -3.79 10.38
N LEU A 120 -7.19 -4.59 11.07
CA LEU A 120 -5.82 -4.22 11.43
C LEU A 120 -4.95 -4.04 10.17
N GLN A 121 -5.10 -4.91 9.18
CA GLN A 121 -4.35 -4.83 7.92
C GLN A 121 -4.71 -3.59 7.11
N GLN A 122 -6.00 -3.27 6.99
CA GLN A 122 -6.45 -2.01 6.39
C GLN A 122 -5.84 -0.82 7.12
N SER A 123 -5.93 -0.81 8.46
CA SER A 123 -5.40 0.28 9.27
C SER A 123 -3.89 0.46 9.06
N ILE A 124 -3.12 -0.63 9.04
CA ILE A 124 -1.67 -0.61 8.77
C ILE A 124 -1.37 -0.05 7.37
N GLY A 125 -2.14 -0.46 6.36
CA GLY A 125 -1.99 0.02 4.98
C GLY A 125 -2.25 1.53 4.87
N TRP A 126 -3.33 2.01 5.47
CA TRP A 126 -3.69 3.44 5.51
C TRP A 126 -2.65 4.27 6.28
N ILE A 127 -2.14 3.75 7.40
CA ILE A 127 -1.04 4.38 8.14
C ILE A 127 0.21 4.46 7.26
N GLY A 128 0.56 3.37 6.57
CA GLY A 128 1.70 3.33 5.64
C GLY A 128 1.59 4.38 4.53
N ALA A 129 0.43 4.47 3.87
CA ALA A 129 0.16 5.47 2.83
C ALA A 129 0.23 6.90 3.37
N THR A 130 -0.30 7.15 4.57
CA THR A 130 -0.28 8.48 5.21
C THR A 130 1.15 8.90 5.57
N ILE A 131 1.95 8.00 6.14
CA ILE A 131 3.36 8.27 6.46
C ILE A 131 4.15 8.56 5.18
N ALA A 132 3.94 7.79 4.11
CA ALA A 132 4.57 8.03 2.82
C ALA A 132 4.19 9.41 2.23
N PHE A 133 2.93 9.83 2.39
CA PHE A 133 2.48 11.17 1.99
C PHE A 133 3.14 12.29 2.81
N ILE A 134 3.24 12.13 4.12
CA ILE A 134 3.97 13.07 5.00
C ILE A 134 5.45 13.14 4.61
N ALA A 135 6.07 11.99 4.31
CA ALA A 135 7.45 11.92 3.86
C ALA A 135 7.70 12.75 2.60
N ARG A 136 6.76 12.72 1.65
CA ARG A 136 6.79 13.55 0.45
C ARG A 136 6.75 15.04 0.80
N ILE A 137 5.84 15.48 1.67
CA ILE A 137 5.73 16.90 2.08
C ILE A 137 7.03 17.38 2.73
N ILE A 138 7.62 16.57 3.61
CA ILE A 138 8.89 16.91 4.27
C ILE A 138 10.04 17.00 3.26
N ALA A 139 10.05 16.13 2.23
CA ALA A 139 11.01 16.21 1.14
C ALA A 139 10.83 17.46 0.25
N GLU A 140 9.62 18.02 0.17
CA GLU A 140 9.34 19.26 -0.56
C GLU A 140 9.88 20.49 0.18
N GLN A 141 9.81 20.50 1.51
CA GLN A 141 10.26 21.61 2.37
C GLN A 141 11.78 21.76 2.47
N LYS A 142 12.55 20.73 2.06
CA LYS A 142 14.01 20.78 1.99
C LYS A 142 14.46 20.74 0.53
N PRO A 143 14.18 21.80 -0.26
CA PRO A 143 14.81 21.94 -1.56
C PRO A 143 16.32 21.97 -1.37
N ILE A 144 17.04 21.43 -2.35
CA ILE A 144 18.49 21.57 -2.43
C ILE A 144 18.75 23.07 -2.45
N THR A 145 19.23 23.62 -1.34
CA THR A 145 19.70 25.01 -1.26
C THR A 145 20.73 25.19 -2.36
N GLN A 146 20.39 26.00 -3.36
CA GLN A 146 21.38 26.82 -4.06
C GLN A 146 21.70 28.00 -3.15
#